data_AF-A0A940MCM4-F1
#
_entry.id   AF-A0A940MCM4-F1
#
_cell.length_a   1.000
_cell.length_b   1.000
_cell.length_c   1.000
_cell.angle_alpha   90.00
_cell.angle_beta   90.00
_cell.angle_gamma   90.00
#
_symmetry.space_group_name_H-M   'P 1'
#
loop_
_entity.id
_entity.type
_entity.pdbx_description
1 polymer ?
#
loop_
_entity_poly.entity_id
_entity_poly.type
_entity_poly.pdbx_seq_one_letter_code
_entity_poly.pdbx_strand_id
1 'polypeptide(L)'
;MSRPDELESMLDGLSARDREAVAAMLRPALRARERDGDRAALDVVGLAHRALNNPETMAAKAEVQGAQTPRVLPERAGRAAVPFPGELPKLTHPLQDVLAARASRRDFAGRGLGLDEIAGLLTRAYGIRGTMAAYNSPDFPARYAPSAGGVQSTDVYVVVNDVDGVAPGAYLYAPQDDGLRLVNRGDMRRLLVDACPGTEWMYSAGAVLVLAGALERGRWKYGDRAYCFAHFDAGFVGENLCLCATSLGLRICAVAGFDADRLAGVLGLDGKQDIPLLLMPVGSRA
;
A
#
# COMPACT_ATOMS: atom_id res chain seq x y z
N MET A 1 9.62 -14.27 -37.19
CA MET A 1 10.78 -13.51 -36.69
C MET A 1 10.45 -12.03 -36.75
N SER A 2 10.06 -11.41 -35.64
CA SER A 2 10.05 -9.95 -35.51
C SER A 2 11.50 -9.49 -35.69
N ARG A 3 11.75 -8.49 -36.53
CA ARG A 3 13.12 -7.99 -36.71
C ARG A 3 13.58 -7.42 -35.36
N PRO A 4 14.83 -7.70 -34.93
CA PRO A 4 15.43 -7.09 -33.73
C PRO A 4 15.18 -5.58 -33.61
N ASP A 5 15.08 -4.90 -34.75
CA ASP A 5 14.88 -3.46 -34.92
C ASP A 5 13.59 -2.90 -34.29
N GLU A 6 12.50 -3.67 -34.18
CA GLU A 6 11.22 -3.15 -33.66
C GLU A 6 11.24 -3.03 -32.12
N LEU A 7 11.81 -4.04 -31.44
CA LEU A 7 11.97 -4.01 -30.00
C LEU A 7 13.03 -2.98 -29.59
N GLU A 8 14.15 -2.90 -30.31
CA GLU A 8 15.19 -1.89 -30.06
C GLU A 8 14.65 -0.45 -30.20
N SER A 9 13.83 -0.20 -31.22
CA SER A 9 13.15 1.09 -31.41
C SER A 9 12.17 1.44 -30.27
N MET A 10 11.42 0.45 -29.76
CA MET A 10 10.52 0.65 -28.62
C MET A 10 11.24 0.92 -27.29
N LEU A 11 12.52 0.58 -27.20
CA LEU A 11 13.33 0.68 -25.99
C LEU A 11 14.33 1.83 -26.04
N ASP A 12 14.23 2.71 -27.03
CA ASP A 12 15.13 3.86 -27.19
C ASP A 12 14.90 4.91 -26.09
N GLY A 13 16.00 5.47 -25.58
CA GLY A 13 15.98 6.44 -24.48
C GLY A 13 15.88 5.86 -23.06
N LEU A 14 15.69 4.54 -22.92
CA LEU A 14 15.74 3.86 -21.62
C LEU A 14 17.19 3.62 -21.16
N SER A 15 17.40 3.59 -19.84
CA SER A 15 18.67 3.10 -19.28
C SER A 15 18.89 1.63 -19.66
N ALA A 16 20.13 1.14 -19.68
CA ALA A 16 20.42 -0.27 -20.02
C ALA A 16 19.61 -1.26 -19.15
N ARG A 17 19.43 -0.92 -17.87
CA ARG A 17 18.61 -1.69 -16.91
C ARG A 17 17.13 -1.68 -17.26
N ASP A 18 16.59 -0.50 -17.57
CA ASP A 18 15.16 -0.36 -17.90
C ASP A 18 14.84 -0.97 -19.27
N ARG A 19 15.76 -0.83 -20.24
CA ARG A 19 15.71 -1.50 -21.54
C ARG A 19 15.65 -3.01 -21.37
N GLU A 20 16.48 -3.59 -20.51
CA GLU A 20 16.46 -5.04 -20.24
C GLU A 20 15.15 -5.51 -19.57
N ALA A 21 14.66 -4.77 -18.56
CA ALA A 21 13.42 -5.10 -17.86
C ALA A 21 12.19 -5.03 -18.79
N VAL A 22 12.06 -3.95 -19.57
CA VAL A 22 10.97 -3.78 -20.54
C VAL A 22 11.11 -4.79 -21.68
N ALA A 23 12.33 -5.08 -22.16
CA ALA A 23 12.55 -6.14 -23.15
C ALA A 23 12.15 -7.53 -22.63
N ALA A 24 12.41 -7.82 -21.35
CA ALA A 24 12.01 -9.07 -20.71
C ALA A 24 10.48 -9.18 -20.61
N MET A 25 9.78 -8.09 -20.31
CA MET A 25 8.31 -8.03 -20.30
C MET A 25 7.70 -8.21 -21.70
N LEU A 26 8.30 -7.60 -22.72
CA LEU A 26 7.78 -7.58 -24.09
C LEU A 26 8.16 -8.83 -24.92
N ARG A 27 9.27 -9.52 -24.64
CA ARG A 27 9.72 -10.69 -25.44
C ARG A 27 8.70 -11.83 -25.56
N PRO A 28 8.04 -12.29 -24.48
CA PRO A 28 7.00 -13.31 -24.57
C PRO A 28 5.80 -12.85 -25.42
N ALA A 29 5.58 -11.54 -25.51
CA ALA A 29 4.54 -10.92 -26.31
C ALA A 29 4.72 -11.05 -27.79
N LEU A 30 5.91 -10.62 -28.22
CA LEU A 30 6.25 -10.52 -29.61
C LEU A 30 6.26 -11.93 -30.20
N ARG A 31 6.71 -12.93 -29.42
CA ARG A 31 6.61 -14.36 -29.78
C ARG A 31 5.17 -14.86 -29.94
N ALA A 32 4.26 -14.50 -29.04
CA ALA A 32 2.84 -14.86 -29.16
C ALA A 32 2.18 -14.17 -30.36
N ARG A 33 2.47 -12.88 -30.57
CA ARG A 33 2.03 -12.07 -31.73
C ARG A 33 2.48 -12.68 -33.05
N GLU A 34 3.73 -13.16 -33.13
CA GLU A 34 4.27 -13.85 -34.30
C GLU A 34 3.54 -15.15 -34.63
N ARG A 35 3.08 -15.88 -33.61
CA ARG A 35 2.37 -17.15 -33.77
C ARG A 35 0.91 -16.94 -34.22
N ASP A 36 0.24 -15.95 -33.65
CA ASP A 36 -1.21 -15.78 -33.78
C ASP A 36 -1.61 -14.84 -34.94
N GLY A 37 -0.64 -14.19 -35.59
CA GLY A 37 -0.81 -13.43 -36.84
C GLY A 37 -1.52 -12.07 -36.70
N ASP A 38 -2.09 -11.78 -35.52
CA ASP A 38 -2.76 -10.53 -35.21
C ASP A 38 -1.75 -9.43 -34.82
N ARG A 39 -1.64 -8.40 -35.67
CA ARG A 39 -0.68 -7.29 -35.54
C ARG A 39 -1.29 -6.01 -34.96
N ALA A 40 -2.60 -5.97 -34.69
CA ALA A 40 -3.29 -4.70 -34.48
C ALA A 40 -3.22 -4.14 -33.04
N ALA A 41 -2.98 -4.97 -32.02
CA ALA A 41 -2.86 -4.48 -30.65
C ALA A 41 -1.88 -5.32 -29.82
N LEU A 42 -0.95 -4.64 -29.14
CA LEU A 42 -0.10 -5.26 -28.13
C LEU A 42 -0.92 -5.41 -26.83
N ASP A 43 -1.21 -6.65 -26.42
CA ASP A 43 -1.90 -6.94 -25.15
C ASP A 43 -0.98 -6.70 -23.93
N VAL A 44 -0.59 -5.45 -23.67
CA VAL A 44 0.36 -5.07 -22.61
C VAL A 44 0.03 -5.72 -21.26
N VAL A 45 -1.26 -5.85 -20.93
CA VAL A 45 -1.73 -6.47 -19.68
C VAL A 45 -1.41 -7.96 -19.66
N GLY A 46 -1.76 -8.72 -20.69
CA GLY A 46 -1.44 -10.14 -20.75
C GLY A 46 0.06 -10.42 -20.78
N LEU A 47 0.86 -9.48 -21.28
CA LEU A 47 2.32 -9.56 -21.30
C LEU A 47 2.95 -9.34 -19.95
N ALA A 48 2.55 -8.25 -19.29
CA ALA A 48 2.95 -8.01 -17.92
C ALA A 48 2.53 -9.18 -17.02
N HIS A 49 1.30 -9.69 -17.19
CA HIS A 49 0.83 -10.86 -16.45
C HIS A 49 1.72 -12.08 -16.69
N ARG A 50 1.97 -12.46 -17.95
CA ARG A 50 2.82 -13.62 -18.27
C ARG A 50 4.27 -13.44 -17.80
N ALA A 51 4.84 -12.24 -17.96
CA ALA A 51 6.19 -11.92 -17.52
C ALA A 51 6.33 -12.03 -15.99
N LEU A 52 5.37 -11.49 -15.24
CA LEU A 52 5.34 -11.56 -13.77
C LEU A 52 4.93 -12.93 -13.22
N ASN A 53 4.48 -13.87 -14.07
CA ASN A 53 4.04 -15.21 -13.66
C ASN A 53 4.78 -16.35 -14.38
N ASN A 54 5.88 -16.08 -15.08
CA ASN A 54 6.65 -17.11 -15.79
C ASN A 54 7.38 -18.02 -14.78
N PRO A 55 7.33 -19.36 -14.90
CA PRO A 55 8.13 -20.31 -14.13
C PRO A 55 9.60 -19.95 -13.92
N GLU A 56 10.28 -19.33 -14.89
CA GLU A 56 11.68 -18.89 -14.75
C GLU A 56 11.82 -17.77 -13.69
N THR A 57 10.91 -16.79 -13.68
CA THR A 57 10.84 -15.77 -12.62
C THR A 57 10.41 -16.35 -11.27
N MET A 58 9.67 -17.47 -11.27
CA MET A 58 9.28 -18.20 -10.06
C MET A 58 10.41 -19.08 -9.50
N ALA A 59 11.32 -19.54 -10.37
CA ALA A 59 12.45 -20.42 -10.06
C ALA A 59 13.73 -19.65 -9.70
N ALA A 60 13.82 -18.35 -9.99
CA ALA A 60 14.88 -17.43 -9.52
C ALA A 60 14.88 -17.20 -7.99
N LYS A 61 14.41 -18.19 -7.23
CA LYS A 61 14.22 -18.20 -5.78
C LYS A 61 15.52 -18.33 -4.97
N ALA A 62 16.71 -18.29 -5.59
CA ALA A 62 17.84 -19.02 -5.01
C ALA A 62 19.26 -18.42 -5.13
N GLU A 63 19.49 -17.16 -5.52
CA GLU A 63 20.88 -16.64 -5.54
C GLU A 63 21.18 -15.47 -4.60
N VAL A 64 20.18 -14.75 -4.07
CA VAL A 64 20.42 -13.75 -3.01
C VAL A 64 20.29 -14.42 -1.65
N GLN A 65 21.27 -15.26 -1.33
CA GLN A 65 21.35 -15.96 -0.06
C GLN A 65 21.95 -15.02 1.00
N GLY A 66 21.08 -14.14 1.48
CA GLY A 66 21.28 -13.34 2.68
C GLY A 66 19.92 -12.82 3.08
N ALA A 67 19.26 -13.46 4.06
CA ALA A 67 17.99 -12.99 4.57
C ALA A 67 18.20 -11.59 5.18
N GLN A 68 17.97 -10.55 4.38
CA GLN A 68 17.90 -9.20 4.88
C GLN A 68 16.67 -9.15 5.77
N THR A 69 16.85 -8.81 7.04
CA THR A 69 15.74 -8.50 7.92
C THR A 69 14.97 -7.33 7.29
N PRO A 70 13.71 -7.52 6.84
CA PRO A 70 12.97 -6.43 6.23
C PRO A 70 12.91 -5.25 7.20
N ARG A 71 13.25 -4.05 6.72
CA ARG A 71 13.15 -2.84 7.53
C ARG A 71 11.69 -2.42 7.58
N VAL A 72 11.00 -2.84 8.64
CA VAL A 72 9.56 -2.64 8.83
C VAL A 72 9.21 -1.18 9.22
N LEU A 73 10.21 -0.34 9.51
CA LEU A 73 10.07 1.10 9.65
C LEU A 73 11.04 1.82 8.69
N PRO A 74 10.57 2.70 7.80
CA PRO A 74 11.43 3.49 6.93
C PRO A 74 12.15 4.59 7.73
N GLU A 75 13.39 4.92 7.34
CA GLU A 75 14.25 5.91 8.03
C GLU A 75 13.68 7.34 8.01
N ARG A 76 12.83 7.66 7.03
CA ARG A 76 12.19 8.99 6.89
C ARG A 76 11.23 9.35 8.03
N ALA A 77 10.82 8.38 8.84
CA ALA A 77 9.94 8.62 9.96
C ALA A 77 10.76 9.06 11.18
N GLY A 78 10.51 10.27 11.69
CA GLY A 78 11.08 10.76 12.95
C GLY A 78 10.71 9.87 14.15
N ARG A 79 11.12 10.21 15.37
CA ARG A 79 10.59 9.52 16.57
C ARG A 79 9.07 9.70 16.66
N ALA A 80 8.38 8.80 17.38
CA ALA A 80 6.94 8.93 17.64
C ALA A 80 6.62 10.35 18.13
N ALA A 81 5.81 11.05 17.34
CA ALA A 81 5.39 12.42 17.60
C ALA A 81 4.05 12.46 18.33
N VAL A 82 3.24 11.41 18.15
CA VAL A 82 1.90 11.27 18.74
C VAL A 82 1.75 9.83 19.25
N PRO A 83 1.92 9.58 20.56
CA PRO A 83 1.64 8.27 21.13
C PRO A 83 0.12 8.00 21.13
N PHE A 84 -0.26 6.74 20.98
CA PHE A 84 -1.65 6.32 21.13
C PHE A 84 -2.08 6.30 22.60
N PRO A 85 -3.39 6.47 22.87
CA PRO A 85 -3.92 6.31 24.22
C PRO A 85 -3.85 4.84 24.65
N GLY A 86 -3.66 4.61 25.95
CA GLY A 86 -3.44 3.26 26.48
C GLY A 86 -4.66 2.33 26.37
N GLU A 87 -5.88 2.86 26.57
CA GLU A 87 -7.12 2.09 26.34
C GLU A 87 -7.68 2.40 24.95
N LEU A 88 -7.81 1.37 24.12
CA LEU A 88 -8.34 1.47 22.77
C LEU A 88 -9.76 0.87 22.70
N PRO A 89 -10.66 1.43 21.86
CA PRO A 89 -11.98 0.88 21.62
C PRO A 89 -11.92 -0.61 21.23
N LYS A 90 -12.86 -1.39 21.76
CA LYS A 90 -13.00 -2.83 21.46
C LYS A 90 -13.84 -3.03 20.20
N LEU A 91 -13.48 -4.04 19.42
CA LEU A 91 -14.36 -4.57 18.37
C LEU A 91 -15.39 -5.48 19.06
N THR A 92 -16.65 -5.05 19.12
CA THR A 92 -17.67 -5.69 19.97
C THR A 92 -18.69 -6.52 19.20
N HIS A 93 -18.74 -6.39 17.87
CA HIS A 93 -19.71 -7.08 17.03
C HIS A 93 -19.20 -8.44 16.53
N PRO A 94 -20.05 -9.48 16.47
CA PRO A 94 -19.72 -10.74 15.80
C PRO A 94 -19.27 -10.50 14.35
N LEU A 95 -18.29 -11.27 13.88
CA LEU A 95 -17.72 -11.10 12.54
C LEU A 95 -18.79 -11.19 11.43
N GLN A 96 -19.75 -12.10 11.57
CA GLN A 96 -20.85 -12.27 10.62
C GLN A 96 -21.69 -10.98 10.45
N ASP A 97 -21.90 -10.23 11.54
CA ASP A 97 -22.71 -9.02 11.54
C ASP A 97 -21.91 -7.85 10.94
N VAL A 98 -20.61 -7.79 11.26
CA VAL A 98 -19.69 -6.81 10.66
C VAL A 98 -19.60 -7.01 9.15
N LEU A 99 -19.47 -8.25 8.68
CA LEU A 99 -19.43 -8.57 7.25
C LEU A 99 -20.73 -8.16 6.54
N ALA A 100 -21.89 -8.42 7.15
CA ALA A 100 -23.18 -8.02 6.60
C ALA A 100 -23.37 -6.50 6.58
N ALA A 101 -22.86 -5.78 7.58
CA ALA A 101 -22.97 -4.33 7.69
C ALA A 101 -21.94 -3.56 6.85
N ARG A 102 -20.80 -4.19 6.52
CA ARG A 102 -19.66 -3.54 5.85
C ARG A 102 -20.10 -2.98 4.51
N ALA A 103 -19.85 -1.69 4.34
CA ALA A 103 -20.17 -0.97 3.12
C ALA A 103 -19.23 0.22 2.92
N SER A 104 -18.96 0.56 1.65
CA SER A 104 -18.21 1.77 1.32
C SER A 104 -19.10 2.99 1.57
N ARG A 105 -18.71 3.82 2.54
CA ARG A 105 -19.46 5.02 2.94
C ARG A 105 -18.60 6.25 2.64
N ARG A 106 -19.21 7.24 2.00
CA ARG A 106 -18.55 8.45 1.47
C ARG A 106 -19.12 9.74 2.07
N ASP A 107 -20.18 9.60 2.85
CA ASP A 107 -20.79 10.64 3.64
C ASP A 107 -20.06 10.72 4.98
N PHE A 108 -19.39 11.82 5.31
CA PHE A 108 -18.73 12.01 6.61
C PHE A 108 -19.44 13.13 7.38
N ALA A 109 -19.57 12.99 8.70
CA ALA A 109 -20.34 13.95 9.53
C ALA A 109 -19.74 15.35 9.58
N GLY A 110 -18.50 15.53 9.12
CA GLY A 110 -17.72 16.74 9.35
C GLY A 110 -17.34 16.97 10.82
N ARG A 111 -17.60 15.99 11.71
CA ARG A 111 -17.10 15.95 13.08
C ARG A 111 -15.74 15.26 13.09
N GLY A 112 -14.78 15.86 13.79
CA GLY A 112 -13.46 15.28 14.05
C GLY A 112 -13.51 13.88 14.67
N LEU A 113 -12.49 13.10 14.38
CA LEU A 113 -12.28 11.75 14.92
C LEU A 113 -11.52 11.83 16.24
N GLY A 114 -11.81 10.91 17.16
CA GLY A 114 -10.97 10.69 18.32
C GLY A 114 -9.63 10.06 17.92
N LEU A 115 -8.54 10.40 18.61
CA LEU A 115 -7.26 9.70 18.43
C LEU A 115 -7.37 8.22 18.80
N ASP A 116 -8.20 7.88 19.78
CA ASP A 116 -8.51 6.50 20.19
C ASP A 116 -9.22 5.72 19.07
N GLU A 117 -10.09 6.36 18.28
CA GLU A 117 -10.74 5.75 17.11
C GLU A 117 -9.72 5.41 16.02
N ILE A 118 -8.79 6.33 15.70
CA ILE A 118 -7.70 6.09 14.74
C ILE A 118 -6.75 5.01 15.25
N ALA A 119 -6.35 5.08 16.51
CA ALA A 119 -5.46 4.11 17.15
C ALA A 119 -6.09 2.71 17.20
N GLY A 120 -7.35 2.61 17.62
CA GLY A 120 -8.12 1.37 17.62
C GLY A 120 -8.24 0.76 16.22
N LEU A 121 -8.54 1.58 15.22
CA LEU A 121 -8.62 1.16 13.82
C LEU A 121 -7.29 0.59 13.32
N LEU A 122 -6.19 1.33 13.46
CA LEU A 122 -4.86 0.93 12.97
C LEU A 122 -4.31 -0.30 13.70
N THR A 123 -4.39 -0.30 15.03
CA THR A 123 -3.87 -1.38 15.87
C THR A 123 -4.59 -2.70 15.60
N ARG A 124 -5.92 -2.68 15.40
CA ARG A 124 -6.68 -3.91 15.12
C ARG A 124 -6.57 -4.37 13.67
N ALA A 125 -6.42 -3.45 12.72
CA ALA A 125 -6.29 -3.81 11.31
C ALA A 125 -4.89 -4.29 10.93
N TYR A 126 -3.84 -3.64 11.48
CA TYR A 126 -2.46 -3.84 11.03
C TYR A 126 -1.39 -3.84 12.13
N GLY A 127 -1.77 -3.66 13.39
CA GLY A 127 -0.86 -3.67 14.54
C GLY A 127 -0.14 -5.01 14.75
N ILE A 128 0.81 -4.98 15.68
CA ILE A 128 1.62 -6.16 16.08
C ILE A 128 0.81 -6.98 17.10
N ARG A 129 0.47 -8.22 16.76
CA ARG A 129 -0.26 -9.16 17.64
C ARG A 129 0.67 -10.04 18.50
N GLY A 130 1.97 -10.00 18.23
CA GLY A 130 3.00 -10.82 18.88
C GLY A 130 4.29 -10.80 18.06
N THR A 131 5.27 -11.61 18.45
CA THR A 131 6.54 -11.76 17.72
C THR A 131 6.79 -13.23 17.39
N MET A 132 7.65 -13.48 16.40
CA MET A 132 8.11 -14.82 16.03
C MET A 132 9.54 -14.79 15.50
N ALA A 133 10.24 -15.93 15.55
CA ALA A 133 11.55 -16.06 14.93
C ALA A 133 11.41 -16.13 13.40
N ALA A 134 11.89 -15.10 12.69
CA ALA A 134 11.91 -15.04 11.23
C ALA A 134 12.96 -14.03 10.74
N TYR A 135 13.43 -14.18 9.50
CA TYR A 135 14.31 -13.20 8.84
C TYR A 135 15.53 -12.77 9.68
N ASN A 136 16.22 -13.74 10.29
CA ASN A 136 17.37 -13.51 11.18
C ASN A 136 17.07 -12.63 12.40
N SER A 137 15.80 -12.52 12.80
CA SER A 137 15.35 -11.84 14.01
C SER A 137 14.60 -12.83 14.90
N PRO A 138 14.96 -12.96 16.19
CA PRO A 138 14.18 -13.78 17.13
C PRO A 138 12.79 -13.17 17.42
N ASP A 139 12.66 -11.85 17.27
CA ASP A 139 11.47 -11.07 17.63
C ASP A 139 10.88 -10.34 16.42
N PHE A 140 10.77 -11.03 15.28
CA PHE A 140 10.16 -10.45 14.09
C PHE A 140 8.65 -10.20 14.35
N PRO A 141 8.13 -9.00 14.07
CA PRO A 141 6.75 -8.66 14.41
C PRO A 141 5.76 -9.54 13.64
N ALA A 142 4.74 -10.06 14.30
CA ALA A 142 3.61 -10.72 13.68
C ALA A 142 2.44 -9.72 13.59
N ARG A 143 1.99 -9.39 12.38
CA ARG A 143 0.89 -8.43 12.16
C ARG A 143 -0.44 -9.12 12.00
N TYR A 144 -1.54 -8.43 12.34
CA TYR A 144 -2.90 -8.93 12.11
C TYR A 144 -3.17 -9.28 10.64
N ALA A 145 -2.75 -8.43 9.70
CA ALA A 145 -2.87 -8.74 8.27
C ALA A 145 -1.78 -9.73 7.80
N PRO A 146 -2.13 -10.70 6.94
CA PRO A 146 -1.13 -11.53 6.27
C PRO A 146 -0.30 -10.71 5.27
N SER A 147 0.86 -11.25 4.88
CA SER A 147 1.73 -10.67 3.87
C SER A 147 2.43 -11.77 3.08
N ALA A 148 2.68 -11.57 1.79
CA ALA A 148 3.40 -12.52 0.95
C ALA A 148 4.77 -12.85 1.55
N GLY A 149 4.94 -14.10 1.97
CA GLY A 149 6.13 -14.55 2.68
C GLY A 149 6.33 -13.93 4.07
N GLY A 150 5.44 -13.06 4.54
CA GLY A 150 5.61 -12.33 5.80
C GLY A 150 6.63 -11.20 5.73
N VAL A 151 6.95 -10.66 4.55
CA VAL A 151 7.92 -9.55 4.41
C VAL A 151 7.37 -8.20 4.87
N GLN A 152 6.05 -8.08 5.02
CA GLN A 152 5.34 -6.89 5.50
C GLN A 152 5.60 -5.67 4.62
N SER A 153 5.23 -5.80 3.34
CA SER A 153 5.52 -4.79 2.32
C SER A 153 4.63 -3.54 2.38
N THR A 154 3.66 -3.48 3.30
CA THR A 154 2.74 -2.34 3.43
C THR A 154 3.16 -1.38 4.54
N ASP A 155 3.26 -0.10 4.24
CA ASP A 155 3.28 0.99 5.20
C ASP A 155 1.93 1.71 5.21
N VAL A 156 1.47 2.14 6.38
CA VAL A 156 0.21 2.88 6.54
C VAL A 156 0.52 4.30 6.94
N TYR A 157 0.25 5.24 6.04
CA TYR A 157 0.28 6.67 6.33
C TYR A 157 -1.11 7.13 6.77
N VAL A 158 -1.14 8.11 7.68
CA VAL A 158 -2.34 8.76 8.17
C VAL A 158 -2.21 10.24 7.81
N VAL A 159 -2.97 10.70 6.84
CA VAL A 159 -3.12 12.13 6.58
C VAL A 159 -4.24 12.64 7.47
N VAL A 160 -3.87 13.38 8.51
CA VAL A 160 -4.77 13.92 9.53
C VAL A 160 -5.37 15.23 9.02
N ASN A 161 -6.70 15.27 8.96
CA ASN A 161 -7.46 16.47 8.63
C ASN A 161 -8.07 17.09 9.90
N ASP A 162 -8.78 16.27 10.67
CA ASP A 162 -9.50 16.65 11.89
C ASP A 162 -9.55 15.45 12.85
N VAL A 163 -8.49 15.33 13.68
CA VAL A 163 -8.35 14.29 14.71
C VAL A 163 -8.00 14.97 16.03
N ASP A 164 -8.75 14.67 17.08
CA ASP A 164 -8.59 15.29 18.39
C ASP A 164 -7.16 15.13 18.94
N GLY A 165 -6.54 16.25 19.29
CA GLY A 165 -5.19 16.28 19.86
C GLY A 165 -4.05 16.03 18.85
N VAL A 166 -4.34 15.92 17.55
CA VAL A 166 -3.33 15.71 16.50
C VAL A 166 -3.37 16.86 15.50
N ALA A 167 -2.22 17.49 15.29
CA ALA A 167 -2.10 18.56 14.30
C ALA A 167 -2.30 18.01 12.87
N PRO A 168 -2.87 18.80 11.94
CA PRO A 168 -2.95 18.41 10.54
C PRO A 168 -1.57 18.12 9.92
N GLY A 169 -1.48 17.04 9.15
CA GLY A 169 -0.25 16.60 8.51
C GLY A 169 -0.31 15.15 8.04
N ALA A 170 0.77 14.70 7.40
CA ALA A 170 1.00 13.29 7.09
C ALA A 170 1.86 12.65 8.18
N TYR A 171 1.41 11.49 8.64
CA TYR A 171 2.07 10.69 9.64
C TYR A 171 2.25 9.26 9.15
N LEU A 172 3.31 8.59 9.57
CA LEU A 172 3.47 7.15 9.41
C LEU A 172 2.99 6.44 10.68
N TYR A 173 2.16 5.41 10.52
CA TYR A 173 1.82 4.51 11.62
C TYR A 173 3.04 3.67 12.03
N ALA A 174 3.44 3.79 13.29
CA ALA A 174 4.59 3.11 13.87
C ALA A 174 4.14 2.19 15.01
N PRO A 175 3.73 0.94 14.73
CA PRO A 175 3.21 0.04 15.74
C PRO A 175 4.24 -0.36 16.80
N GLN A 176 5.55 -0.28 16.50
CA GLN A 176 6.61 -0.54 17.48
C GLN A 176 6.69 0.54 18.57
N ASP A 177 6.21 1.75 18.27
CA ASP A 177 6.20 2.87 19.21
C ASP A 177 4.79 3.13 19.77
N ASP A 178 3.82 2.29 19.43
CA ASP A 178 2.40 2.47 19.73
C ASP A 178 1.90 3.89 19.40
N GLY A 179 2.14 4.34 18.15
CA GLY A 179 1.79 5.70 17.78
C GLY A 179 2.03 6.08 16.33
N LEU A 180 2.03 7.40 16.09
CA LEU A 180 2.26 8.02 14.80
C LEU A 180 3.58 8.81 14.79
N ARG A 181 4.32 8.68 13.70
CA ARG A 181 5.55 9.44 13.42
C ARG A 181 5.25 10.51 12.38
N LEU A 182 5.51 11.76 12.70
CA LEU A 182 5.29 12.86 11.76
C LEU A 182 6.23 12.73 10.55
N VAL A 183 5.65 12.87 9.35
CA VAL A 183 6.39 12.88 8.08
C VAL A 183 6.41 14.30 7.50
N ASN A 184 5.23 14.94 7.41
CA ASN A 184 5.12 16.29 6.88
C ASN A 184 3.96 17.02 7.57
N ARG A 185 4.13 18.32 7.85
CA ARG A 185 3.16 19.15 8.60
C ARG A 185 2.29 19.95 7.64
N GLY A 186 1.07 20.25 8.09
CA GLY A 186 0.17 21.18 7.41
C GLY A 186 -1.07 20.49 6.85
N ASP A 187 -2.03 21.30 6.42
CA ASP A 187 -3.27 20.83 5.83
C ASP A 187 -3.02 20.30 4.41
N MET A 188 -3.24 19.00 4.22
CA MET A 188 -3.01 18.30 2.95
C MET A 188 -4.31 17.97 2.21
N ARG A 189 -5.48 18.37 2.73
CA ARG A 189 -6.79 18.01 2.15
C ARG A 189 -6.87 18.34 0.67
N ARG A 190 -6.45 19.56 0.32
CA ARG A 190 -6.51 20.02 -1.06
C ARG A 190 -5.56 19.23 -1.97
N LEU A 191 -4.34 18.98 -1.50
CA LEU A 191 -3.35 18.20 -2.25
C LEU A 191 -3.82 16.76 -2.51
N LEU A 192 -4.47 16.12 -1.52
CA LEU A 192 -5.04 14.79 -1.67
C LEU A 192 -6.19 14.74 -2.68
N VAL A 193 -7.13 15.69 -2.61
CA VAL A 193 -8.26 15.77 -3.54
C VAL A 193 -7.76 16.04 -4.97
N ASP A 194 -6.80 16.96 -5.13
CA ASP A 194 -6.21 17.26 -6.45
C ASP A 194 -5.41 16.09 -7.04
N ALA A 195 -4.96 15.14 -6.21
CA ALA A 195 -4.33 13.89 -6.64
C ALA A 195 -5.36 12.79 -6.96
N CYS A 196 -6.64 12.95 -6.60
CA CYS A 196 -7.66 11.89 -6.71
C CYS A 196 -8.92 12.42 -7.41
N PRO A 197 -8.94 12.51 -8.76
CA PRO A 197 -10.08 13.04 -9.50
C PRO A 197 -11.40 12.32 -9.19
N GLY A 198 -12.49 13.08 -8.97
CA GLY A 198 -13.83 12.53 -8.68
C GLY A 198 -14.01 12.02 -7.25
N THR A 199 -13.12 12.40 -6.33
CA THR A 199 -13.19 12.02 -4.91
C THR A 199 -13.19 13.22 -3.97
N GLU A 200 -13.85 14.30 -4.36
CA GLU A 200 -13.95 15.55 -3.60
C GLU A 200 -14.58 15.35 -2.21
N TRP A 201 -15.42 14.32 -2.06
CA TRP A 201 -16.02 13.91 -0.79
C TRP A 201 -14.99 13.50 0.28
N MET A 202 -13.74 13.18 -0.11
CA MET A 202 -12.66 12.90 0.85
C MET A 202 -12.23 14.13 1.64
N TYR A 203 -12.53 15.35 1.14
CA TYR A 203 -12.17 16.60 1.80
C TYR A 203 -12.76 16.71 3.22
N SER A 204 -13.92 16.10 3.46
CA SER A 204 -14.62 16.10 4.76
C SER A 204 -14.29 14.88 5.64
N ALA A 205 -13.42 13.98 5.20
CA ALA A 205 -12.94 12.87 6.03
C ALA A 205 -12.11 13.42 7.20
N GLY A 206 -12.22 12.81 8.38
CA GLY A 206 -11.41 13.19 9.55
C GLY A 206 -9.93 12.81 9.36
N ALA A 207 -9.67 11.71 8.66
CA ALA A 207 -8.35 11.35 8.19
C ALA A 207 -8.43 10.58 6.86
N VAL A 208 -7.32 10.54 6.12
CA VAL A 208 -7.15 9.68 4.94
C VAL A 208 -5.97 8.75 5.18
N LEU A 209 -6.26 7.46 5.29
CA LEU A 209 -5.20 6.45 5.38
C LEU A 209 -4.65 6.20 3.98
N VAL A 210 -3.33 6.10 3.82
CA VAL A 210 -2.71 5.74 2.54
C VAL A 210 -1.85 4.52 2.76
N LEU A 211 -2.21 3.42 2.11
CA LEU A 211 -1.43 2.19 2.06
C LEU A 211 -0.37 2.34 0.97
N ALA A 212 0.89 2.32 1.37
CA ALA A 212 2.03 2.37 0.46
C ALA A 212 2.77 1.04 0.44
N GLY A 213 3.22 0.60 -0.73
CA GLY A 213 4.06 -0.57 -0.91
C GLY A 213 5.53 -0.20 -0.86
N ALA A 214 6.25 -0.74 0.13
CA ALA A 214 7.71 -0.74 0.21
C ALA A 214 8.26 -1.95 -0.56
N LEU A 215 8.40 -1.80 -1.87
CA LEU A 215 8.73 -2.88 -2.81
C LEU A 215 10.06 -3.57 -2.47
N GLU A 216 11.04 -2.83 -1.99
CA GLU A 216 12.35 -3.36 -1.59
C GLU A 216 12.24 -4.51 -0.57
N ARG A 217 11.25 -4.47 0.34
CA ARG A 217 11.02 -5.53 1.34
C ARG A 217 10.68 -6.88 0.71
N GLY A 218 10.07 -6.86 -0.47
CA GLY A 218 9.70 -8.05 -1.23
C GLY A 218 10.64 -8.37 -2.40
N ARG A 219 11.28 -7.36 -3.01
CA ARG A 219 12.04 -7.50 -4.25
C ARG A 219 13.22 -8.46 -4.13
N TRP A 220 13.93 -8.48 -3.00
CA TRP A 220 15.03 -9.43 -2.79
C TRP A 220 14.59 -10.90 -2.84
N LYS A 221 13.32 -11.18 -2.49
CA LYS A 221 12.74 -12.54 -2.43
C LYS A 221 11.92 -12.90 -3.65
N TYR A 222 11.29 -11.91 -4.27
CA TYR A 222 10.27 -12.10 -5.30
C TYR A 222 10.56 -11.36 -6.62
N GLY A 223 11.68 -10.65 -6.72
CA GLY A 223 11.99 -9.82 -7.89
C GLY A 223 10.83 -8.87 -8.22
N ASP A 224 10.48 -8.80 -9.50
CA ASP A 224 9.42 -7.91 -9.99
C ASP A 224 8.02 -8.28 -9.50
N ARG A 225 7.77 -9.53 -9.09
CA ARG A 225 6.49 -9.94 -8.47
C ARG A 225 6.23 -9.27 -7.13
N ALA A 226 7.25 -8.69 -6.50
CA ALA A 226 7.05 -7.89 -5.30
C ALA A 226 6.00 -6.79 -5.53
N TYR A 227 5.88 -6.28 -6.76
CA TYR A 227 4.83 -5.34 -7.13
C TYR A 227 3.41 -5.93 -6.97
N CYS A 228 3.16 -7.13 -7.50
CA CYS A 228 1.87 -7.82 -7.35
C CYS A 228 1.57 -8.14 -5.88
N PHE A 229 2.58 -8.60 -5.15
CA PHE A 229 2.42 -8.95 -3.75
C PHE A 229 2.18 -7.75 -2.85
N ALA A 230 2.78 -6.60 -3.14
CA ALA A 230 2.49 -5.37 -2.42
C ALA A 230 1.00 -4.97 -2.56
N HIS A 231 0.40 -5.17 -3.74
CA HIS A 231 -1.04 -4.95 -3.93
C HIS A 231 -1.89 -5.94 -3.12
N PHE A 232 -1.50 -7.20 -3.03
CA PHE A 232 -2.21 -8.18 -2.19
C PHE A 232 -2.12 -7.82 -0.72
N ASP A 233 -0.92 -7.50 -0.24
CA ASP A 233 -0.67 -7.06 1.13
C ASP A 233 -1.49 -5.81 1.47
N ALA A 234 -1.51 -4.80 0.59
CA ALA A 234 -2.35 -3.62 0.75
C ALA A 234 -3.85 -3.96 0.76
N GLY A 235 -4.29 -4.90 -0.09
CA GLY A 235 -5.68 -5.38 -0.10
C GLY A 235 -6.08 -6.07 1.21
N PHE A 236 -5.20 -6.89 1.78
CA PHE A 236 -5.44 -7.54 3.08
C PHE A 236 -5.56 -6.52 4.21
N VAL A 237 -4.68 -5.53 4.24
CA VAL A 237 -4.75 -4.42 5.20
C VAL A 237 -6.01 -3.60 4.98
N GLY A 238 -6.36 -3.31 3.73
CA GLY A 238 -7.53 -2.52 3.36
C GLY A 238 -8.84 -3.15 3.81
N GLU A 239 -9.02 -4.47 3.62
CA GLU A 239 -10.22 -5.14 4.10
C GLU A 239 -10.27 -5.21 5.63
N ASN A 240 -9.13 -5.45 6.29
CA ASN A 240 -9.07 -5.35 7.76
C ASN A 240 -9.49 -3.97 8.26
N LEU A 241 -9.06 -2.89 7.60
CA LEU A 241 -9.48 -1.51 7.90
C LEU A 241 -10.99 -1.33 7.68
N CYS A 242 -11.55 -1.86 6.60
CA CYS A 242 -13.01 -1.84 6.35
C CYS A 242 -13.80 -2.51 7.48
N LEU A 243 -13.39 -3.70 7.91
CA LEU A 243 -14.07 -4.46 8.95
C LEU A 243 -13.92 -3.80 10.33
N CYS A 244 -12.72 -3.34 10.67
CA CYS A 244 -12.47 -2.65 11.93
C CYS A 244 -13.25 -1.33 11.99
N ALA A 245 -13.24 -0.52 10.93
CA ALA A 245 -14.02 0.72 10.88
C ALA A 245 -15.52 0.45 11.01
N THR A 246 -16.04 -0.57 10.32
CA THR A 246 -17.46 -0.98 10.43
C THR A 246 -17.81 -1.37 11.87
N SER A 247 -16.94 -2.15 12.53
CA SER A 247 -17.15 -2.57 13.92
C SER A 247 -17.05 -1.41 14.92
N LEU A 248 -16.23 -0.40 14.64
CA LEU A 248 -16.10 0.82 15.43
C LEU A 248 -17.20 1.87 15.13
N GLY A 249 -18.11 1.58 14.19
CA GLY A 249 -19.15 2.53 13.77
C GLY A 249 -18.62 3.70 12.93
N LEU A 250 -17.39 3.60 12.42
CA LEU A 250 -16.78 4.57 11.52
C LEU A 250 -17.22 4.35 10.08
N ARG A 251 -17.10 5.40 9.27
CA ARG A 251 -17.30 5.35 7.82
C ARG A 251 -15.96 5.31 7.12
N ILE A 252 -15.86 4.47 6.10
CA ILE A 252 -14.63 4.27 5.33
C ILE A 252 -14.96 3.89 3.89
N CYS A 253 -14.10 4.26 2.94
CA CYS A 253 -14.21 3.86 1.55
C CYS A 253 -12.82 3.68 0.95
N ALA A 254 -12.59 2.60 0.20
CA ALA A 254 -11.36 2.43 -0.56
C ALA A 254 -11.39 3.31 -1.83
N VAL A 255 -10.25 3.93 -2.16
CA VAL A 255 -10.02 4.72 -3.38
C VAL A 255 -8.73 4.26 -4.03
N ALA A 256 -8.84 3.72 -5.24
CA ALA A 256 -7.73 3.23 -6.04
C ALA A 256 -7.45 4.10 -7.28
N GLY A 257 -8.30 5.10 -7.55
CA GLY A 257 -8.12 6.04 -8.66
C GLY A 257 -7.42 7.29 -8.18
N PHE A 258 -6.14 7.44 -8.51
CA PHE A 258 -5.32 8.59 -8.13
C PHE A 258 -4.13 8.77 -9.10
N ASP A 259 -3.59 9.97 -9.12
CA ASP A 259 -2.30 10.31 -9.72
C ASP A 259 -1.19 9.87 -8.75
N ALA A 260 -0.49 8.80 -9.10
CA ALA A 260 0.51 8.17 -8.23
C ALA A 260 1.69 9.10 -7.91
N ASP A 261 2.13 9.91 -8.86
CA ASP A 261 3.27 10.81 -8.68
C ASP A 261 2.89 11.98 -7.76
N ARG A 262 1.71 12.55 -7.95
CA ARG A 262 1.20 13.60 -7.05
C ARG A 262 1.03 13.08 -5.63
N LEU A 263 0.42 11.90 -5.47
CA LEU A 263 0.20 11.31 -4.15
C LEU A 263 1.51 10.91 -3.47
N ALA A 264 2.48 10.38 -4.21
CA ALA A 264 3.84 10.15 -3.72
C ALA A 264 4.47 11.46 -3.20
N GLY A 265 4.31 12.56 -3.95
CA GLY A 265 4.77 13.88 -3.55
C GLY A 265 4.17 14.39 -2.24
N VAL A 266 2.87 14.19 -2.00
CA VAL A 266 2.20 14.57 -0.74
C VAL A 266 2.85 13.90 0.48
N LEU A 267 3.23 12.64 0.33
CA LEU A 267 3.76 11.80 1.39
C LEU A 267 5.29 11.75 1.44
N GLY A 268 5.99 12.40 0.50
CA GLY A 268 7.45 12.32 0.38
C GLY A 268 7.96 10.92 0.01
N LEU A 269 7.16 10.16 -0.76
CA LEU A 269 7.58 8.86 -1.30
C LEU A 269 8.43 9.07 -2.56
N ASP A 270 9.29 8.10 -2.87
CA ASP A 270 10.16 8.17 -4.05
C ASP A 270 9.46 7.79 -5.36
N GLY A 271 8.25 7.20 -5.27
CA GLY A 271 7.47 6.72 -6.41
C GLY A 271 8.09 5.51 -7.12
N LYS A 272 9.15 4.90 -6.55
CA LYS A 272 9.95 3.85 -7.18
C LYS A 272 10.06 2.60 -6.32
N GLN A 273 10.53 2.74 -5.08
CA GLN A 273 10.53 1.67 -4.09
C GLN A 273 9.35 1.81 -3.13
N ASP A 274 8.94 3.03 -2.85
CA ASP A 274 7.78 3.35 -2.05
C ASP A 274 6.69 3.94 -2.94
N ILE A 275 5.65 3.16 -3.17
CA ILE A 275 4.57 3.54 -4.08
C ILE A 275 3.23 3.60 -3.34
N PRO A 276 2.39 4.62 -3.55
CA PRO A 276 1.03 4.58 -3.04
C PRO A 276 0.22 3.51 -3.77
N LEU A 277 -0.57 2.74 -3.04
CA LEU A 277 -1.36 1.62 -3.57
C LEU A 277 -2.86 1.81 -3.37
N LEU A 278 -3.27 2.37 -2.23
CA LEU A 278 -4.67 2.53 -1.88
C LEU A 278 -4.86 3.69 -0.90
N LEU A 279 -5.87 4.54 -1.11
CA LEU A 279 -6.34 5.48 -0.09
C LEU A 279 -7.60 4.95 0.57
N MET A 280 -7.76 5.26 1.85
CA MET A 280 -8.91 4.92 2.66
C MET A 280 -9.30 6.10 3.56
N PRO A 281 -10.05 7.07 3.02
CA PRO A 281 -10.69 8.11 3.81
C PRO A 281 -11.58 7.50 4.89
N VAL A 282 -11.41 7.99 6.11
CA VAL A 282 -12.15 7.58 7.30
C VAL A 282 -12.76 8.79 7.99
N GLY A 283 -13.97 8.64 8.49
CA GLY A 283 -14.67 9.70 9.19
C GLY A 283 -15.77 9.17 10.09
N SER A 284 -16.26 10.07 10.93
CA SER A 284 -17.39 9.81 11.81
C SER A 284 -18.68 9.62 10.99
N ARG A 285 -19.60 8.85 11.55
CA ARG A 285 -20.94 8.67 10.98
C ARG A 285 -21.71 9.99 11.02
N ALA A 286 -22.10 10.53 9.86
CA ALA A 286 -23.08 11.61 9.75
C ALA A 286 -24.45 11.16 10.22
#